data_AF-A0A3B8S7R9-F1
#
_entry.id   AF-A0A3B8S7R9-F1
#
_cell.length_a   1.000
_cell.length_b   1.000
_cell.length_c   1.000
_cell.angle_alpha   90.00
_cell.angle_beta   90.00
_cell.angle_gamma   90.00
#
_symmetry.space_group_name_H-M   'P 1'
#
loop_
_entity.id
_entity.type
_entity.pdbx_description
1 polymer ?
#
loop_
_entity_poly.entity_id
_entity_poly.type
_entity_poly.pdbx_seq_one_letter_code
_entity_poly.pdbx_strand_id
1 'polypeptide(L)' 'MSTPRPFSILGIQQVAVGGLDKKKLRAFWIDTLGLRYTGSYISETENVDEDICELG' A
#
# COMPACT_ATOMS: atom_id res chain seq x y z
N MET A 1 -21.66 29.72 -7.02
CA MET A 1 -22.24 28.45 -6.55
C MET A 1 -21.26 27.34 -6.92
N SER A 2 -20.69 26.61 -5.95
CA SER A 2 -19.80 25.49 -6.28
C SER A 2 -20.63 24.38 -6.92
N THR A 3 -20.26 23.96 -8.12
CA THR A 3 -20.83 22.77 -8.76
C THR A 3 -20.62 21.56 -7.85
N PRO A 4 -21.66 20.80 -7.46
CA PRO A 4 -21.51 19.58 -6.70
C PRO A 4 -20.60 18.61 -7.47
N ARG A 5 -19.67 17.92 -6.78
CA ARG A 5 -18.79 16.93 -7.41
C ARG A 5 -19.65 15.90 -8.16
N PRO A 6 -19.46 15.70 -9.48
CA PRO A 6 -20.33 14.83 -10.29
C PRO A 6 -20.03 13.33 -10.09
N PHE A 7 -19.47 12.96 -8.94
CA PHE A 7 -19.05 11.60 -8.61
C PHE A 7 -19.10 11.38 -7.10
N SER A 8 -19.21 10.12 -6.71
CA SER A 8 -19.12 9.67 -5.32
C SER A 8 -17.79 8.95 -5.08
N ILE A 9 -17.18 9.18 -3.92
CA ILE A 9 -15.99 8.44 -3.48
C ILE A 9 -16.49 7.22 -2.71
N LEU A 10 -16.18 6.02 -3.20
CA LEU A 10 -16.64 4.77 -2.59
C LEU A 10 -15.76 4.34 -1.40
N GLY A 11 -14.48 4.69 -1.43
CA GLY A 11 -13.51 4.31 -0.41
C GLY A 11 -12.08 4.34 -0.94
N ILE A 12 -11.17 3.81 -0.14
CA ILE A 12 -9.77 3.59 -0.51
C ILE A 12 -9.58 2.09 -0.77
N GLN A 13 -8.98 1.75 -1.91
CA GLN A 13 -8.75 0.36 -2.27
C GLN A 13 -7.35 -0.13 -1.86
N GLN A 14 -6.32 0.67 -2.15
CA GLN A 14 -4.91 0.32 -1.93
C GLN A 14 -4.11 1.59 -1.65
N VAL A 15 -3.02 1.45 -0.90
CA VAL A 15 -2.06 2.51 -0.63
C VAL A 15 -0.66 1.94 -0.82
N ALA A 16 0.15 2.58 -1.66
CA ALA A 16 1.57 2.28 -1.80
C ALA A 16 2.38 3.15 -0.83
N VAL A 17 3.22 2.53 -0.01
CA VAL A 17 4.07 3.23 0.97
C VAL A 17 5.52 2.88 0.71
N GLY A 18 6.31 3.87 0.30
CA GLY A 18 7.75 3.73 0.08
C GLY A 18 8.57 3.97 1.35
N GLY A 19 9.77 3.40 1.38
CA GLY A 19 10.73 3.59 2.45
C GLY A 19 12.13 3.16 2.01
N LEU A 20 13.16 3.68 2.68
CA LEU A 20 14.56 3.36 2.36
C LEU A 20 14.96 1.91 2.67
N ASP A 21 14.20 1.24 3.54
CA ASP A 21 14.45 -0.14 3.96
C ASP A 21 13.13 -0.91 4.02
N LYS A 22 12.96 -1.83 3.05
CA LYS A 22 11.79 -2.71 2.95
C LYS A 22 11.58 -3.55 4.22
N LYS A 23 12.65 -3.92 4.93
CA LYS A 23 12.55 -4.72 6.17
C LYS A 23 11.91 -3.93 7.29
N LYS A 24 12.15 -2.62 7.39
CA LYS A 24 11.50 -1.77 8.39
C LYS A 24 10.01 -1.60 8.10
N LEU A 25 9.65 -1.47 6.82
CA LEU A 25 8.24 -1.45 6.41
C LEU A 25 7.56 -2.77 6.79
N ARG A 26 8.18 -3.91 6.47
CA ARG A 26 7.67 -5.23 6.84
C ARG A 26 7.47 -5.39 8.35
N ALA A 27 8.48 -5.03 9.14
CA ALA A 27 8.41 -5.12 10.60
C ALA A 27 7.28 -4.27 11.19
N PHE A 28 7.05 -3.09 10.63
CA PHE A 28 5.96 -2.23 11.08
C PHE A 28 4.59 -2.77 10.64
N TRP A 29 4.39 -2.97 9.34
CA TRP A 29 3.08 -3.30 8.80
C TRP A 29 2.64 -4.74 9.12
N ILE A 30 3.55 -5.71 9.04
CA ILE A 30 3.21 -7.12 9.27
C ILE A 30 3.42 -7.48 10.74
N ASP A 31 4.62 -7.28 11.27
CA ASP A 31 4.93 -7.82 12.60
C ASP A 31 4.29 -7.00 13.73
N THR A 32 4.22 -5.67 13.58
CA THR A 32 3.67 -4.78 14.63
C THR A 32 2.17 -4.56 14.48
N LEU A 33 1.71 -4.23 13.26
CA LEU A 33 0.30 -3.93 12.98
C LEU A 33 -0.53 -5.16 12.57
N GLY A 34 0.12 -6.30 12.30
CA GLY A 34 -0.57 -7.57 12.05
C GLY A 34 -1.21 -7.68 10.67
N LEU A 35 -0.77 -6.90 9.68
CA LEU A 35 -1.29 -7.05 8.31
C LEU A 35 -0.89 -8.42 7.75
N ARG A 36 -1.79 -9.01 6.95
CA ARG A 36 -1.55 -10.32 6.33
C ARG A 36 -0.70 -10.15 5.08
N TYR A 37 0.48 -10.75 5.06
CA TYR A 37 1.29 -10.85 3.85
C TYR A 37 0.56 -11.63 2.76
N THR A 38 0.54 -11.12 1.53
CA THR A 38 -0.11 -11.78 0.39
C THR A 38 0.85 -12.06 -0.76
N GLY A 39 1.91 -11.28 -0.93
CA GLY A 39 2.88 -11.50 -1.99
C GLY A 39 3.96 -10.43 -2.02
N SER A 40 4.84 -10.53 -3.02
CA SER A 40 5.90 -9.56 -3.29
C SER A 40 6.00 -9.32 -4.79
N TYR A 41 6.37 -8.10 -5.16
CA TYR A 41 6.58 -7.72 -6.56
C TYR A 41 7.91 -6.99 -6.71
N ILE A 42 8.65 -7.31 -7.77
CA ILE A 42 9.92 -6.67 -8.11
C ILE A 42 9.88 -6.28 -9.58
N SER A 43 10.26 -5.04 -9.86
CA SER A 43 10.41 -4.51 -11.21
C SER A 43 11.67 -3.67 -11.32
N GLU A 44 12.61 -4.10 -12.14
CA GLU A 44 13.83 -3.33 -12.40
C GLU A 44 13.53 -2.06 -13.21
N THR A 45 12.61 -2.15 -14.19
CA THR A 45 12.26 -1.01 -15.05
C THR A 45 11.60 0.12 -14.27
N GLU A 46 10.80 -0.23 -13.27
CA GLU A 46 10.12 0.72 -12.38
C GLU A 46 10.92 1.00 -11.10
N ASN A 47 12.07 0.35 -10.90
CA ASN A 47 12.88 0.41 -9.68
C ASN A 47 12.04 0.16 -8.40
N VAL A 48 11.24 -0.90 -8.42
CA VAL A 48 10.34 -1.32 -7.33
C VAL A 48 10.76 -2.67 -6.78
N ASP A 49 10.79 -2.77 -5.45
CA ASP A 49 10.81 -4.03 -4.69
C ASP A 49 9.85 -3.86 -3.50
N GLU A 50 8.68 -4.48 -3.57
CA GLU A 50 7.58 -4.26 -2.62
C GLU A 50 7.02 -5.55 -2.03
N ASP A 51 6.48 -5.44 -0.82
CA ASP A 51 5.68 -6.46 -0.15
C ASP A 51 4.22 -6.00 -0.18
N ILE A 52 3.32 -6.90 -0.57
CA ILE A 52 1.89 -6.66 -0.64
C ILE A 52 1.26 -7.27 0.62
N CYS A 53 0.48 -6.45 1.31
CA CYS A 53 -0.17 -6.81 2.56
C CYS A 53 -1.66 -6.44 2.49
N GLU A 54 -2.51 -7.23 3.14
CA GLU A 54 -3.95 -7.00 3.21
C GLU A 54 -4.40 -6.75 4.65
N LEU A 55 -5.41 -5.89 4.80
CA LEU A 55 -6.09 -5.59 6.05
C LEU A 55 -7.61 -5.60 5.78
N GLY A 56 -8.34 -6.43 6.52
CA GLY A 56 -9.79 -6.61 6.35
C GLY A 56 -10.13 -7.90 5.62
#